data_AF-A0A377Z0A9-F1
#
_entry.id   AF-A0A377Z0A9-F1
#
_cell.length_a   1.000
_cell.length_b   1.000
_cell.length_c   1.000
_cell.angle_alpha   90.00
_cell.angle_beta   90.00
_cell.angle_gamma   90.00
#
_symmetry.space_group_name_H-M   'P 1'
#
loop_
_entity.id
_entity.type
_entity.pdbx_description
1 polymer ?
#
loop_
_entity_poly.entity_id
_entity_poly.type
_entity_poly.pdbx_seq_one_letter_code
_entity_poly.pdbx_strand_id
1 'polypeptide(L)' 'MFAKLIADSLAVWTTDYKIDGFRFDLMGYHPKAQILSAWERIKALNPDIYFFGEGWDSNQSGSL' A
#
# COMPACT_ATOMS: atom_id res chain seq x y z
N MET A 1 4.26 4.75 13.19
CA MET A 1 3.23 3.79 13.63
C MET A 1 2.14 3.54 12.59
N PHE A 2 1.56 4.55 11.93
CA PHE A 2 0.48 4.29 10.96
C PHE A 2 0.90 3.49 9.72
N ALA A 3 2.13 3.68 9.21
CA ALA A 3 2.69 2.82 8.15
C ALA A 3 2.72 1.33 8.54
N LYS A 4 3.00 1.03 9.83
CA LYS A 4 2.93 -0.34 10.37
C LYS A 4 1.49 -0.85 10.37
N LEU A 5 0.52 -0.03 10.79
CA LEU A 5 -0.90 -0.40 10.74
C LEU A 5 -1.33 -0.77 9.32
N ILE A 6 -0.96 0.03 8.31
CA ILE A 6 -1.30 -0.26 6.90
C ILE A 6 -0.71 -1.61 6.48
N ALA A 7 0.58 -1.82 6.72
CA ALA A 7 1.25 -3.05 6.31
C ALA A 7 0.74 -4.29 7.05
N ASP A 8 0.48 -4.19 8.35
CA ASP A 8 -0.06 -5.28 9.17
C ASP A 8 -1.49 -5.63 8.76
N SER A 9 -2.33 -4.64 8.46
CA SER A 9 -3.69 -4.89 7.95
C SER A 9 -3.67 -5.61 6.60
N LEU A 10 -2.84 -5.15 5.65
CA LEU A 10 -2.70 -5.80 4.34
C LEU A 10 -2.21 -7.26 4.47
N ALA A 11 -1.34 -7.55 5.45
CA ALA A 11 -0.87 -8.91 5.68
C ALA A 11 -1.98 -9.85 6.18
N VAL A 12 -2.87 -9.38 7.04
CA VAL A 12 -4.06 -10.15 7.46
C VAL A 12 -4.94 -10.45 6.24
N TRP A 13 -5.28 -9.43 5.44
CA TRP A 13 -6.09 -9.62 4.24
C TRP A 13 -5.42 -10.55 3.20
N THR A 14 -4.10 -10.49 3.07
CA THR A 14 -3.36 -11.35 2.14
C THR A 14 -3.30 -12.80 2.64
N THR A 15 -2.90 -13.01 3.89
CA THR A 15 -2.66 -14.36 4.44
C THR A 15 -3.95 -15.07 4.79
N ASP A 16 -4.82 -14.41 5.55
CA ASP A 16 -6.00 -15.04 6.16
C ASP A 16 -7.18 -15.08 5.18
N TYR A 17 -7.27 -14.05 4.31
CA TYR A 17 -8.38 -13.90 3.37
C TYR A 17 -8.00 -14.14 1.90
N LYS A 18 -6.72 -14.42 1.61
CA LYS A 18 -6.24 -14.82 0.28
C LYS A 18 -6.60 -13.81 -0.83
N ILE A 19 -6.54 -12.52 -0.51
CA ILE A 19 -6.76 -11.46 -1.49
C ILE A 19 -5.55 -11.36 -2.42
N ASP A 20 -5.80 -11.30 -3.73
CA ASP A 20 -4.77 -11.30 -4.78
C ASP A 20 -4.25 -9.91 -5.16
N GLY A 21 -4.89 -8.84 -4.69
CA GLY A 21 -4.46 -7.48 -4.96
C GLY A 21 -5.25 -6.41 -4.23
N PHE A 22 -4.69 -5.19 -4.20
CA PHE A 22 -5.28 -4.07 -3.47
C PHE A 22 -5.29 -2.81 -4.33
N ARG A 23 -6.44 -2.13 -4.32
CA ARG A 23 -6.64 -0.78 -4.85
C ARG A 23 -6.59 0.22 -3.70
N PHE A 24 -5.59 1.10 -3.70
CA PHE A 24 -5.48 2.17 -2.71
C PHE A 24 -6.32 3.37 -3.14
N ASP A 25 -7.32 3.69 -2.31
CA ASP A 25 -8.08 4.94 -2.41
C ASP A 25 -7.16 6.13 -2.15
N LEU A 26 -7.29 7.18 -2.97
CA LEU A 26 -6.49 8.41 -2.89
C LEU A 26 -5.00 8.16 -2.63
N MET A 27 -4.41 7.19 -3.35
CA MET A 27 -3.04 6.72 -3.12
C MET A 27 -2.00 7.85 -3.13
N GLY A 28 -2.25 8.94 -3.85
CA GLY A 28 -1.41 10.15 -3.84
C GLY A 28 -1.17 10.76 -2.45
N TYR A 29 -2.04 10.53 -1.46
CA TYR A 29 -1.85 11.02 -0.08
C TYR A 29 -0.83 10.20 0.73
N HIS A 30 -0.43 9.03 0.22
CA HIS A 30 0.59 8.20 0.84
C HIS A 30 1.98 8.55 0.29
N PRO A 31 3.01 8.65 1.14
CA PRO A 31 4.39 8.76 0.66
C PRO A 31 4.72 7.56 -0.24
N LYS A 32 5.32 7.80 -1.41
CA LYS A 32 5.73 6.75 -2.35
C LYS A 32 6.53 5.63 -1.68
N ALA A 33 7.48 6.00 -0.81
CA ALA A 33 8.31 5.04 -0.08
C ALA A 33 7.50 4.13 0.86
N GLN A 34 6.40 4.63 1.43
CA GLN A 34 5.53 3.86 2.31
C GLN A 34 4.74 2.79 1.53
N ILE A 35 4.20 3.12 0.35
CA ILE A 35 3.49 2.16 -0.50
C ILE A 35 4.45 1.08 -1.04
N LEU A 36 5.64 1.45 -1.48
CA LEU A 36 6.64 0.48 -1.96
C LEU A 36 7.10 -0.46 -0.84
N SER A 37 7.38 0.06 0.36
CA SER A 37 7.75 -0.77 1.51
C SER A 37 6.62 -1.72 1.93
N ALA A 38 5.35 -1.26 1.88
CA ALA A 38 4.22 -2.14 2.11
C ALA A 38 4.14 -3.25 1.04
N TRP A 39 4.29 -2.90 -0.24
CA TRP A 39 4.24 -3.88 -1.33
C TRP A 39 5.36 -4.93 -1.23
N GLU A 40 6.59 -4.54 -0.89
CA GLU A 40 7.69 -5.47 -0.63
C GLU A 40 7.36 -6.47 0.47
N ARG A 41 6.80 -5.98 1.58
CA ARG A 41 6.38 -6.84 2.70
C ARG A 41 5.28 -7.81 2.29
N ILE A 42 4.28 -7.36 1.53
CA ILE A 42 3.15 -8.22 1.13
C ILE A 42 3.55 -9.21 0.04
N LYS A 43 4.47 -8.83 -0.87
CA LYS A 43 5.07 -9.77 -1.84
C LYS A 43 5.80 -10.95 -1.19
N ALA A 44 6.36 -10.76 0.00
CA ALA A 44 6.97 -11.87 0.74
C ALA A 44 5.91 -12.89 1.24
N LEU A 45 4.63 -12.51 1.31
CA LEU A 45 3.50 -13.37 1.68
C LEU A 45 2.81 -13.95 0.43
N ASN A 46 2.64 -13.14 -0.61
CA ASN A 46 2.12 -13.55 -1.92
C ASN A 46 2.96 -12.88 -3.04
N PRO A 47 3.86 -13.61 -3.71
CA PRO A 47 4.75 -13.06 -4.75
C PRO A 47 4.01 -12.41 -5.94
N ASP A 48 2.77 -12.84 -6.20
CA ASP A 48 1.97 -12.40 -7.35
C ASP A 48 1.00 -11.26 -7.00
N ILE A 49 1.05 -10.73 -5.76
CA ILE A 49 0.16 -9.66 -5.30
C ILE A 49 0.29 -8.39 -6.15
N TYR A 50 -0.84 -7.85 -6.60
CA TYR A 50 -0.87 -6.60 -7.38
C TYR A 50 -1.34 -5.40 -6.57
N PHE A 51 -0.55 -4.33 -6.55
CA PHE A 51 -0.92 -3.04 -5.96
C PHE A 51 -1.16 -2.02 -7.06
N PHE A 52 -2.29 -1.32 -6.97
CA PHE A 52 -2.60 -0.15 -7.79
C PHE A 52 -3.45 0.83 -6.98
N GLY A 53 -3.67 2.03 -7.51
CA GLY A 53 -4.46 3.02 -6.79
C GLY A 53 -4.57 4.34 -7.54
N GLU A 54 -5.22 5.29 -6.89
CA GLU A 54 -5.45 6.62 -7.43
C GLU A 54 -4.22 7.52 -7.26
N GLY A 55 -3.42 7.63 -8.30
CA GLY A 55 -2.20 8.45 -8.34
C GLY A 55 -2.44 9.94 -8.62
N TRP A 56 -3.58 10.50 -8.21
CA TRP A 56 -3.86 11.93 -8.37
C TRP A 56 -2.88 12.78 -7.55
N ASP A 57 -2.69 14.04 -7.97
CA ASP A 57 -1.98 15.01 -7.14
C ASP A 57 -2.76 15.24 -5.84
N SER A 58 -2.09 15.05 -4.71
CA SER A 58 -2.64 15.17 -3.36
C SER A 58 -2.23 16.48 -2.67
N ASN A 59 -1.44 17.32 -3.34
CA ASN A 59 -0.86 18.55 -2.80
C ASN A 59 -0.03 18.32 -1.51
N GLN A 60 0.56 17.14 -1.36
CA GLN A 60 1.42 16.78 -0.21
C GLN A 60 2.91 17.01 -0.48
N SER A 61 3.32 17.13 -1.75
CA SER A 61 4.61 17.69 -2.12
C SER A 61 4.53 19.19 -1.90
N GLY A 62 5.14 19.68 -0.80
CA GLY A 62 5.02 21.08 -0.38
C GLY A 62 5.15 22.07 -1.53
N SER A 63 4.23 23.04 -1.55
CA SER A 63 4.39 24.28 -2.30
C SER A 63 5.77 24.87 -1.98
N LEU A 64 6.64 24.94 -2.98
CA LEU A 64 7.72 25.93 -2.99
C LEU A 64 7.11 27.33 -3.02
#